data_AF-A0A9E2YYN9-F1
#
_entry.id   AF-A0A9E2YYN9-F1
#
_cell.length_a   1.000
_cell.length_b   1.000
_cell.length_c   1.000
_cell.angle_alpha   90.00
_cell.angle_beta   90.00
_cell.angle_gamma   90.00
#
_symmetry.space_group_name_H-M   'P 1'
#
loop_
_entity.id
_entity.type
_entity.pdbx_description
1 polymer ?
#
loop_
_entity_poly.entity_id
_entity_poly.type
_entity_poly.pdbx_seq_one_letter_code
_entity_poly.pdbx_strand_id
1 'polypeptide(L)'
;MTTPKFLPARPSLESLRKQAKKLARDVAAGDVDAIERARAHLPNVDAPLTQRSAQLVIAREYGFAGWQDLTAEVSKRLGRGLDWAVTQARRVIHDNDVESSRQLLAEYPALLSWQEGGGLLAMATSAYGDAGDAEREGWFTRGACAELLIDAGAVVTREVCEGLLRSRAWGLLQLFQRRGLLPRTLKFLAALGDIDAVRAALAERRHDLATVNEAFVRACSFKHEDVAFVLLERLIALDPEFGKHVDENPGRRAFIGYFMEHRPSYAIEA
;
A
#
# COMPACT_ATOMS: atom_id res chain seq x y z
N MET A 1 -32.93 1.22 -35.58
CA MET A 1 -33.05 1.54 -34.13
C MET A 1 -31.78 1.07 -33.45
N THR A 2 -30.88 1.98 -33.10
CA THR A 2 -29.62 1.64 -32.43
C THR A 2 -29.94 1.29 -30.98
N THR A 3 -29.62 0.07 -30.54
CA THR A 3 -29.86 -0.37 -29.15
C THR A 3 -29.08 0.51 -28.18
N PRO A 4 -29.71 1.04 -27.11
CA PRO A 4 -29.03 1.86 -26.13
C PRO A 4 -27.90 1.06 -25.46
N LYS A 5 -26.72 1.67 -25.37
CA LYS A 5 -25.56 1.09 -24.68
C LYS A 5 -25.75 1.27 -23.19
N PHE A 6 -25.53 0.19 -22.43
CA PHE A 6 -25.51 0.30 -20.98
C PHE A 6 -24.16 0.84 -20.51
N LEU A 7 -24.19 1.80 -19.60
CA LEU A 7 -23.00 2.18 -18.84
C LEU A 7 -22.58 0.99 -17.97
N PRO A 8 -21.31 0.55 -18.03
CA PRO A 8 -20.81 -0.49 -17.14
C PRO A 8 -20.86 -0.03 -15.67
N ALA A 9 -20.79 -0.98 -14.74
CA ALA A 9 -20.84 -0.72 -13.29
C ALA A 9 -19.76 0.27 -12.80
N ARG A 10 -18.58 0.29 -13.47
CA ARG A 10 -17.50 1.26 -13.25
C ARG A 10 -17.15 1.98 -14.57
N PRO A 11 -17.86 3.07 -14.91
CA PRO A 11 -17.60 3.81 -16.15
C PRO A 11 -16.33 4.68 -16.06
N SER A 12 -15.70 5.00 -17.20
CA SER A 12 -14.52 5.88 -17.25
C SER A 12 -14.79 7.12 -18.10
N LEU A 13 -14.66 8.32 -17.51
CA LEU A 13 -14.82 9.61 -18.21
C LEU A 13 -13.80 9.79 -19.33
N GLU A 14 -12.57 9.32 -19.14
CA GLU A 14 -11.52 9.42 -20.15
C GLU A 14 -11.84 8.57 -21.39
N SER A 15 -12.34 7.35 -21.18
CA SER A 15 -12.81 6.48 -22.27
C SER A 15 -13.93 7.14 -23.07
N LEU A 16 -14.93 7.72 -22.38
CA LEU A 16 -16.04 8.43 -23.04
C LEU A 16 -15.55 9.65 -23.85
N ARG A 17 -14.57 10.41 -23.33
CA ARG A 17 -13.94 11.53 -24.07
C ARG A 17 -13.17 11.04 -25.31
N LYS A 18 -12.45 9.91 -25.20
CA LYS A 18 -11.75 9.29 -26.34
C LYS A 18 -12.73 8.82 -27.42
N GLN A 19 -13.86 8.24 -27.03
CA GLN A 19 -14.92 7.84 -27.96
C GLN A 19 -15.50 9.03 -28.73
N ALA A 20 -15.80 10.15 -28.05
CA ALA A 20 -16.29 11.36 -28.71
C ALA A 20 -15.26 11.93 -29.71
N LYS A 21 -13.97 11.98 -29.33
CA LYS A 21 -12.89 12.42 -30.23
C LYS A 21 -12.68 11.48 -31.43
N LYS A 22 -12.91 10.17 -31.24
CA LYS A 22 -12.84 9.20 -32.34
C LYS A 22 -13.99 9.43 -33.32
N LEU A 23 -15.22 9.55 -32.82
CA LEU A 23 -16.40 9.80 -33.66
C LEU A 23 -16.26 11.06 -34.52
N ALA A 24 -15.77 12.17 -33.95
CA ALA A 24 -15.56 13.40 -34.71
C ALA A 24 -14.54 13.24 -35.85
N ARG A 25 -13.47 12.46 -35.61
CA ARG A 25 -12.44 12.17 -36.62
C ARG A 25 -12.98 11.28 -37.74
N ASP A 26 -13.72 10.24 -37.39
CA ASP A 26 -14.27 9.30 -38.37
C ASP A 26 -15.28 10.01 -39.30
N VAL A 27 -16.14 10.91 -38.77
CA VAL A 27 -17.05 11.72 -39.59
C VAL A 27 -16.30 12.71 -40.48
N ALA A 28 -15.23 13.34 -40.00
CA ALA A 28 -14.41 14.24 -40.82
C ALA A 28 -13.69 13.49 -41.95
N ALA A 29 -13.39 12.21 -41.75
CA ALA A 29 -12.81 11.33 -42.76
C ALA A 29 -13.84 10.79 -43.78
N GLY A 30 -15.12 11.13 -43.64
CA GLY A 30 -16.18 10.67 -44.55
C GLY A 30 -16.64 9.23 -44.31
N ASP A 31 -16.37 8.66 -43.12
CA ASP A 31 -16.83 7.33 -42.75
C ASP A 31 -18.38 7.29 -42.72
N VAL A 32 -18.95 6.48 -43.61
CA VAL A 32 -20.41 6.39 -43.82
C VAL A 32 -21.13 5.93 -42.55
N ASP A 33 -20.58 4.92 -41.85
CA ASP A 33 -21.17 4.38 -40.64
C ASP A 33 -21.12 5.40 -39.49
N ALA A 34 -20.04 6.17 -39.39
CA ALA A 34 -19.92 7.24 -38.41
C ALA A 34 -20.92 8.39 -38.69
N ILE A 35 -21.13 8.72 -39.97
CA ILE A 35 -22.11 9.74 -40.41
C ILE A 35 -23.54 9.28 -40.10
N GLU A 36 -23.89 8.03 -40.41
CA GLU A 36 -25.19 7.46 -40.10
C GLU A 36 -25.44 7.40 -38.58
N ARG A 37 -24.44 6.95 -37.81
CA ARG A 37 -24.47 6.93 -36.34
C ARG A 37 -24.69 8.32 -35.76
N ALA A 38 -24.07 9.36 -36.33
CA ALA A 38 -24.29 10.73 -35.90
C ALA A 38 -25.71 11.22 -36.23
N ARG A 39 -26.18 10.99 -37.46
CA ARG A 39 -27.52 11.39 -37.93
C ARG A 39 -28.65 10.70 -37.17
N ALA A 40 -28.44 9.45 -36.72
CA ALA A 40 -29.41 8.72 -35.89
C ALA A 40 -29.72 9.43 -34.57
N HIS A 41 -28.76 10.16 -33.99
CA HIS A 41 -28.94 10.90 -32.75
C HIS A 41 -29.07 12.42 -32.95
N LEU A 42 -28.62 12.96 -34.09
CA LEU A 42 -28.69 14.37 -34.47
C LEU A 42 -29.05 14.50 -35.97
N PRO A 43 -30.35 14.52 -36.32
CA PRO A 43 -30.80 14.44 -37.72
C PRO A 43 -30.28 15.55 -38.65
N ASN A 44 -30.04 16.75 -38.09
CA ASN A 44 -29.64 17.95 -38.84
C ASN A 44 -28.18 18.34 -38.56
N VAL A 45 -27.30 17.40 -38.25
CA VAL A 45 -25.89 17.72 -37.96
C VAL A 45 -25.08 17.81 -39.24
N ASP A 46 -24.45 18.96 -39.46
CA ASP A 46 -23.51 19.18 -40.56
C ASP A 46 -22.16 18.50 -40.27
N ALA A 47 -21.54 17.95 -41.31
CA ALA A 47 -20.16 17.47 -41.24
C ALA A 47 -19.19 18.62 -41.56
N PRO A 48 -18.07 18.78 -40.83
CA PRO A 48 -17.57 17.91 -39.76
C PRO A 48 -18.25 18.13 -38.40
N LEU A 49 -18.33 17.06 -37.60
CA LEU A 49 -18.86 17.13 -36.24
C LEU A 49 -17.98 18.00 -35.33
N THR A 50 -18.59 18.98 -34.68
CA THR A 50 -17.95 19.66 -33.55
C THR A 50 -17.77 18.71 -32.36
N GLN A 51 -16.77 18.95 -31.51
CA GLN A 51 -16.53 18.15 -30.29
C GLN A 51 -17.77 18.08 -29.39
N ARG A 52 -18.54 19.18 -29.30
CA ARG A 52 -19.80 19.24 -28.53
C ARG A 52 -20.87 18.34 -29.14
N SER A 53 -21.01 18.34 -30.46
CA SER A 53 -21.97 17.47 -31.16
C SER A 53 -21.59 16.00 -31.00
N ALA A 54 -20.30 15.67 -31.08
CA ALA A 54 -19.82 14.31 -30.85
C ALA A 54 -20.07 13.84 -29.41
N GLN A 55 -19.84 14.70 -28.40
CA GLN A 55 -20.17 14.39 -27.00
C GLN A 55 -21.68 14.17 -26.77
N LEU A 56 -22.52 14.94 -27.47
CA LEU A 56 -23.98 14.79 -27.40
C LEU A 56 -24.44 13.45 -28.01
N VAL A 57 -23.85 13.03 -29.13
CA VAL A 57 -24.12 11.69 -29.71
C VAL A 57 -23.77 10.60 -28.70
N ILE A 58 -22.58 10.65 -28.09
CA ILE A 58 -22.17 9.68 -27.07
C ILE A 58 -23.13 9.68 -25.86
N ALA A 59 -23.55 10.84 -25.37
CA ALA A 59 -24.52 10.91 -24.26
C ALA A 59 -25.84 10.20 -24.60
N ARG A 60 -26.38 10.44 -25.78
CA ARG A 60 -27.65 9.85 -26.24
C ARG A 60 -27.56 8.35 -26.46
N GLU A 61 -26.41 7.84 -26.92
CA GLU A 61 -26.18 6.39 -27.03
C GLU A 61 -26.24 5.66 -25.69
N TYR A 62 -25.78 6.31 -24.63
CA TYR A 62 -25.84 5.78 -23.27
C TYR A 62 -27.17 6.08 -22.55
N GLY A 63 -28.13 6.72 -23.23
CA GLY A 63 -29.46 7.03 -22.68
C GLY A 63 -29.55 8.34 -21.88
N PHE A 64 -28.59 9.24 -22.01
CA PHE A 64 -28.57 10.53 -21.32
C PHE A 64 -28.99 11.69 -22.25
N ALA A 65 -29.66 12.69 -21.69
CA ALA A 65 -30.20 13.82 -22.46
C ALA A 65 -29.08 14.73 -23.02
N GLY A 66 -27.99 14.90 -22.25
CA GLY A 66 -26.80 15.61 -22.67
C GLY A 66 -25.52 15.11 -22.02
N TRP A 67 -24.39 15.65 -22.49
CA TRP A 67 -23.06 15.30 -21.96
C TRP A 67 -22.94 15.61 -20.46
N GLN A 68 -23.53 16.70 -19.99
CA GLN A 68 -23.55 17.05 -18.57
C GLN A 68 -24.25 15.98 -17.73
N ASP A 69 -25.41 15.47 -18.16
CA ASP A 69 -26.16 14.42 -17.45
C ASP A 69 -25.38 13.10 -17.42
N LEU A 70 -24.76 12.72 -18.54
CA LEU A 70 -23.87 11.56 -18.60
C LEU A 70 -22.69 11.73 -17.63
N THR A 71 -22.03 12.90 -17.63
CA THR A 71 -20.92 13.14 -16.71
C THR A 71 -21.37 13.20 -15.25
N ALA A 72 -22.57 13.71 -14.96
CA ALA A 72 -23.13 13.76 -13.62
C ALA A 72 -23.47 12.35 -13.11
N GLU A 73 -24.07 11.48 -13.94
CA GLU A 73 -24.33 10.09 -13.58
C GLU A 73 -23.04 9.29 -13.44
N VAL A 74 -22.05 9.52 -14.32
CA VAL A 74 -20.72 8.93 -14.16
C VAL A 74 -20.08 9.44 -12.87
N SER A 75 -20.13 10.73 -12.56
CA SER A 75 -19.67 11.32 -11.29
C SER A 75 -20.51 10.93 -10.09
N LYS A 76 -21.73 10.42 -10.25
CA LYS A 76 -22.58 9.90 -9.18
C LYS A 76 -22.27 8.42 -8.91
N ARG A 77 -22.12 7.63 -9.98
CA ARG A 77 -21.69 6.22 -9.93
C ARG A 77 -20.25 6.05 -9.48
N LEU A 78 -19.40 7.00 -9.84
CA LEU A 78 -18.02 7.09 -9.37
C LEU A 78 -17.88 7.95 -8.11
N GLY A 79 -18.88 8.78 -7.80
CA GLY A 79 -18.78 9.83 -6.79
C GLY A 79 -17.65 10.83 -7.07
N ARG A 80 -17.47 11.80 -6.18
CA ARG A 80 -16.11 12.23 -5.81
C ARG A 80 -15.40 11.10 -5.01
N GLY A 81 -15.57 9.83 -5.39
CA GLY A 81 -15.95 8.77 -4.45
C GLY A 81 -14.83 7.90 -3.87
N LEU A 82 -13.60 7.98 -4.36
CA LEU A 82 -12.46 7.32 -3.69
C LEU A 82 -11.33 8.31 -3.43
N ASP A 83 -11.00 9.17 -4.39
CA ASP A 83 -9.90 10.13 -4.23
C ASP A 83 -10.14 11.15 -3.11
N TRP A 84 -11.38 11.64 -2.96
CA TRP A 84 -11.73 12.50 -1.82
C TRP A 84 -11.69 11.72 -0.50
N ALA A 85 -12.23 10.49 -0.50
CA ALA A 85 -12.24 9.64 0.68
C ALA A 85 -10.81 9.28 1.11
N VAL A 86 -9.90 9.02 0.17
CA VAL A 86 -8.46 8.84 0.42
C VAL A 86 -7.84 10.13 0.98
N THR A 87 -8.20 11.29 0.43
CA THR A 87 -7.72 12.58 0.91
C THR A 87 -8.19 12.88 2.34
N GLN A 88 -9.43 12.54 2.69
CA GLN A 88 -9.92 12.65 4.06
C GLN A 88 -9.28 11.60 4.98
N ALA A 89 -9.20 10.34 4.54
CA ALA A 89 -8.58 9.26 5.30
C ALA A 89 -7.14 9.62 5.67
N ARG A 90 -6.38 10.25 4.77
CA ARG A 90 -5.02 10.75 5.05
C ARG A 90 -4.96 11.67 6.27
N ARG A 91 -5.91 12.61 6.39
CA ARG A 91 -5.96 13.57 7.50
C ARG A 91 -6.41 12.89 8.80
N VAL A 92 -7.48 12.11 8.71
CA VAL A 92 -8.05 11.40 9.85
C VAL A 92 -7.05 10.40 10.44
N ILE A 93 -6.37 9.62 9.58
CA ILE A 93 -5.30 8.71 10.00
C ILE A 93 -4.14 9.51 10.56
N HIS A 94 -3.71 10.60 9.91
CA HIS A 94 -2.62 11.43 10.41
C HIS A 94 -2.84 11.86 11.88
N ASP A 95 -4.06 12.26 12.21
CA ASP A 95 -4.45 12.70 13.56
C ASP A 95 -4.80 11.52 14.50
N ASN A 96 -4.69 10.29 14.00
CA ASN A 96 -5.03 9.04 14.68
C ASN A 96 -6.48 9.01 15.21
N ASP A 97 -7.40 9.66 14.50
CA ASP A 97 -8.82 9.73 14.85
C ASP A 97 -9.55 8.46 14.39
N VAL A 98 -9.75 7.55 15.34
CA VAL A 98 -10.36 6.23 15.13
C VAL A 98 -11.85 6.35 14.78
N GLU A 99 -12.57 7.31 15.37
CA GLU A 99 -14.02 7.39 15.21
C GLU A 99 -14.35 7.95 13.83
N SER A 100 -13.69 9.04 13.42
CA SER A 100 -13.82 9.55 12.06
C SER A 100 -13.32 8.53 11.03
N SER A 101 -12.28 7.74 11.34
CA SER A 101 -11.80 6.67 10.45
C SER A 101 -12.87 5.60 10.27
N ARG A 102 -13.52 5.17 11.36
CA ARG A 102 -14.58 4.17 11.33
C ARG A 102 -15.77 4.63 10.50
N GLN A 103 -16.21 5.88 10.68
CA GLN A 103 -17.30 6.47 9.91
C GLN A 103 -16.97 6.51 8.42
N LEU A 104 -15.75 6.95 8.08
CA LEU A 104 -15.30 7.02 6.70
C LEU A 104 -15.19 5.63 6.04
N LEU A 105 -14.73 4.60 6.76
CA LEU A 105 -14.68 3.23 6.26
C LEU A 105 -16.08 2.63 6.05
N ALA A 106 -17.05 2.98 6.90
CA ALA A 106 -18.43 2.55 6.75
C ALA A 106 -19.09 3.16 5.50
N GLU A 107 -18.79 4.43 5.20
CA GLU A 107 -19.30 5.12 4.01
C GLU A 107 -18.55 4.71 2.73
N TYR A 108 -17.23 4.44 2.83
CA TYR A 108 -16.37 4.09 1.70
C TYR A 108 -15.57 2.79 1.94
N PRO A 109 -16.21 1.60 1.92
CA PRO A 109 -15.51 0.32 2.14
C PRO A 109 -14.38 0.03 1.14
N ALA A 110 -14.44 0.62 -0.06
CA ALA A 110 -13.42 0.49 -1.09
C ALA A 110 -12.01 0.97 -0.64
N LEU A 111 -11.95 1.84 0.38
CA LEU A 111 -10.71 2.32 1.00
C LEU A 111 -9.83 1.17 1.53
N LEU A 112 -10.42 0.07 1.99
CA LEU A 112 -9.70 -1.10 2.50
C LEU A 112 -8.89 -1.83 1.42
N SER A 113 -9.33 -1.70 0.16
CA SER A 113 -8.71 -2.28 -1.02
C SER A 113 -7.86 -1.29 -1.82
N TRP A 114 -7.79 -0.03 -1.40
CA TRP A 114 -6.97 0.98 -2.08
C TRP A 114 -5.49 0.80 -1.70
N GLN A 115 -4.58 0.82 -2.68
CA GLN A 115 -3.20 0.33 -2.52
C GLN A 115 -2.10 1.28 -2.99
N GLU A 116 -2.44 2.46 -3.51
CA GLU A 116 -1.41 3.43 -3.88
C GLU A 116 -0.64 3.89 -2.63
N GLY A 117 0.70 3.95 -2.71
CA GLY A 117 1.55 4.19 -1.54
C GLY A 117 1.43 3.14 -0.43
N GLY A 118 1.01 1.91 -0.74
CA GLY A 118 0.83 0.82 0.23
C GLY A 118 -0.53 0.81 0.94
N GLY A 119 -1.44 1.71 0.55
CA GLY A 119 -2.79 1.76 1.09
C GLY A 119 -2.92 2.54 2.40
N LEU A 120 -4.13 2.54 2.98
CA LEU A 120 -4.39 3.22 4.26
C LEU A 120 -3.60 2.61 5.42
N LEU A 121 -3.41 1.28 5.40
CA LEU A 121 -2.66 0.61 6.45
C LEU A 121 -1.19 1.05 6.47
N ALA A 122 -0.54 1.19 5.30
CA ALA A 122 0.82 1.71 5.22
C ALA A 122 0.94 3.12 5.80
N MET A 123 -0.06 3.98 5.60
CA MET A 123 -0.06 5.31 6.22
C MET A 123 -0.16 5.21 7.75
N ALA A 124 -1.05 4.36 8.25
CA ALA A 124 -1.27 4.22 9.69
C ALA A 124 -0.06 3.60 10.41
N THR A 125 0.65 2.68 9.75
CA THR A 125 1.83 2.02 10.31
C THR A 125 3.14 2.75 10.03
N SER A 126 3.14 3.75 9.14
CA SER A 126 4.35 4.53 8.87
C SER A 126 4.77 5.34 10.09
N ALA A 127 6.08 5.42 10.32
CA ALA A 127 6.66 6.19 11.40
C ALA A 127 7.46 7.37 10.83
N TYR A 128 7.33 8.54 11.46
CA TYR A 128 8.13 9.72 11.12
C TYR A 128 9.61 9.62 11.53
N GLY A 129 9.95 8.57 12.26
CA GLY A 129 11.29 8.29 12.70
C GLY A 129 11.34 6.93 13.35
N ASP A 130 12.34 6.76 14.20
CA ASP A 130 12.52 5.56 14.97
C ASP A 130 11.53 5.50 16.15
N ALA A 131 10.73 4.43 16.22
CA ALA A 131 9.66 4.12 17.15
C ALA A 131 10.04 3.01 18.15
N GLY A 132 11.34 2.81 18.40
CA GLY A 132 11.84 1.68 19.21
C GLY A 132 11.53 1.69 20.71
N ASP A 133 10.64 2.55 21.18
CA ASP A 133 10.04 2.51 22.51
C ASP A 133 8.57 2.96 22.44
N ALA A 134 7.80 2.63 23.48
CA ALA A 134 6.35 2.81 23.48
C ALA A 134 5.91 4.29 23.36
N GLU A 135 6.67 5.22 23.93
CA GLU A 135 6.35 6.65 23.88
C GLU A 135 6.56 7.19 22.47
N ARG A 136 7.74 6.92 21.88
CA ARG A 136 8.05 7.32 20.51
C ARG A 136 7.14 6.65 19.49
N GLU A 137 6.79 5.39 19.70
CA GLU A 137 5.83 4.70 18.84
C GLU A 137 4.45 5.37 18.88
N GLY A 138 3.99 5.78 20.05
CA GLY A 138 2.76 6.54 20.21
C GLY A 138 2.77 7.90 19.48
N TRP A 139 3.93 8.56 19.42
CA TRP A 139 4.06 9.85 18.73
C TRP A 139 4.28 9.74 17.22
N PHE A 140 4.98 8.70 16.78
CA PHE A 140 5.40 8.60 15.39
C PHE A 140 4.48 7.74 14.53
N THR A 141 3.65 6.89 15.14
CA THR A 141 2.73 5.99 14.44
C THR A 141 1.27 6.31 14.76
N ARG A 142 0.35 5.65 14.04
CA ARG A 142 -1.10 5.80 14.21
C ARG A 142 -1.68 4.48 14.65
N GLY A 143 -1.15 3.96 15.75
CA GLY A 143 -1.40 2.58 16.19
C GLY A 143 -2.88 2.22 16.29
N ALA A 144 -3.71 3.15 16.79
CA ALA A 144 -5.13 2.92 16.97
C ALA A 144 -5.89 2.86 15.61
N CYS A 145 -5.55 3.73 14.66
CA CYS A 145 -6.08 3.63 13.30
C CYS A 145 -5.56 2.38 12.58
N ALA A 146 -4.31 1.96 12.81
CA ALA A 146 -3.76 0.75 12.23
C ALA A 146 -4.51 -0.50 12.72
N GLU A 147 -4.81 -0.60 14.02
CA GLU A 147 -5.62 -1.67 14.59
C GLU A 147 -7.03 -1.71 13.99
N LEU A 148 -7.70 -0.55 13.89
CA LEU A 148 -9.00 -0.45 13.24
C LEU A 148 -8.96 -0.96 11.79
N LEU A 149 -7.96 -0.55 11.01
CA LEU A 149 -7.82 -0.94 9.61
C LEU A 149 -7.57 -2.44 9.46
N ILE A 150 -6.77 -3.03 10.35
CA ILE A 150 -6.53 -4.47 10.39
C ILE A 150 -7.83 -5.22 10.68
N ASP A 151 -8.55 -4.81 11.72
CA ASP A 151 -9.80 -5.45 12.12
C ASP A 151 -10.90 -5.29 11.05
N ALA A 152 -10.84 -4.20 10.26
CA ALA A 152 -11.72 -3.98 9.11
C ALA A 152 -11.30 -4.77 7.85
N GLY A 153 -10.18 -5.48 7.86
CA GLY A 153 -9.72 -6.30 6.73
C GLY A 153 -8.93 -5.53 5.67
N ALA A 154 -8.21 -4.47 6.05
CA ALA A 154 -7.29 -3.78 5.15
C ALA A 154 -6.21 -4.74 4.62
N VAL A 155 -5.85 -4.58 3.34
CA VAL A 155 -4.82 -5.40 2.71
C VAL A 155 -3.45 -5.12 3.35
N VAL A 156 -2.80 -6.18 3.81
CA VAL A 156 -1.42 -6.14 4.31
C VAL A 156 -0.46 -6.42 3.17
N THR A 157 0.37 -5.43 2.84
CA THR A 157 1.42 -5.59 1.83
C THR A 157 2.76 -5.92 2.46
N ARG A 158 3.70 -6.44 1.68
CA ARG A 158 5.09 -6.64 2.12
C ARG A 158 5.70 -5.34 2.66
N GLU A 159 5.43 -4.21 2.00
CA GLU A 159 6.00 -2.91 2.38
C GLU A 159 5.56 -2.45 3.77
N VAL A 160 4.32 -2.75 4.16
CA VAL A 160 3.81 -2.50 5.51
C VAL A 160 4.67 -3.26 6.52
N CYS A 161 4.87 -4.57 6.33
CA CYS A 161 5.66 -5.39 7.25
C CYS A 161 7.13 -4.96 7.32
N GLU A 162 7.76 -4.63 6.19
CA GLU A 162 9.13 -4.12 6.16
C GLU A 162 9.24 -2.76 6.88
N GLY A 163 8.22 -1.91 6.73
CA GLY A 163 8.11 -0.63 7.43
C GLY A 163 8.17 -0.77 8.95
N LEU A 164 7.47 -1.77 9.51
CA LEU A 164 7.50 -2.06 10.96
C LEU A 164 8.91 -2.40 11.45
N LEU A 165 9.68 -3.18 10.67
CA LEU A 165 11.06 -3.53 10.99
C LEU A 165 12.00 -2.33 10.90
N ARG A 166 11.77 -1.42 9.93
CA ARG A 166 12.60 -0.21 9.74
C ARG A 166 12.34 0.83 10.82
N SER A 167 11.09 1.03 11.20
CA SER A 167 10.70 1.99 12.25
C SER A 167 10.91 1.44 13.66
N ARG A 168 11.05 0.12 13.83
CA ARG A 168 11.08 -0.54 15.13
C ARG A 168 9.81 -0.36 15.95
N ALA A 169 8.66 -0.20 15.27
CA ALA A 169 7.35 -0.10 15.90
C ALA A 169 6.96 -1.44 16.53
N TRP A 170 7.40 -1.66 17.77
CA TRP A 170 7.29 -2.93 18.49
C TRP A 170 5.84 -3.28 18.81
N GLY A 171 5.04 -2.32 19.27
CA GLY A 171 3.63 -2.50 19.56
C GLY A 171 2.84 -2.93 18.32
N LEU A 172 3.10 -2.29 17.17
CA LEU A 172 2.54 -2.67 15.88
C LEU A 172 3.06 -4.04 15.41
N LEU A 173 4.34 -4.35 15.58
CA LEU A 173 4.88 -5.67 15.23
C LEU A 173 4.18 -6.78 16.04
N GLN A 174 3.98 -6.57 17.34
CA GLN A 174 3.23 -7.49 18.20
C GLN A 174 1.75 -7.59 17.79
N LEU A 175 1.11 -6.48 17.42
CA LEU A 175 -0.26 -6.47 16.91
C LEU A 175 -0.39 -7.35 15.66
N PHE A 176 0.50 -7.17 14.69
CA PHE A 176 0.52 -7.96 13.46
C PHE A 176 0.78 -9.45 13.75
N GLN A 177 1.66 -9.76 14.70
CA GLN A 177 1.89 -11.14 15.14
C GLN A 177 0.64 -11.77 15.74
N ARG A 178 -0.06 -11.08 16.66
CA ARG A 178 -1.31 -11.58 17.27
C ARG A 178 -2.42 -11.80 16.26
N ARG A 179 -2.43 -11.04 15.16
CA ARG A 179 -3.38 -11.15 14.06
C ARG A 179 -2.94 -12.12 12.95
N GLY A 180 -1.75 -12.74 13.08
CA GLY A 180 -1.24 -13.70 12.10
C GLY A 180 -0.85 -13.08 10.75
N LEU A 181 -0.50 -11.79 10.75
CA LEU A 181 -0.25 -11.00 9.53
C LEU A 181 1.23 -10.93 9.14
N LEU A 182 2.14 -11.36 10.01
CA LEU A 182 3.58 -11.32 9.74
C LEU A 182 4.06 -12.52 8.93
N PRO A 183 4.95 -12.31 7.94
CA PRO A 183 5.67 -13.40 7.30
C PRO A 183 6.52 -14.18 8.30
N ARG A 184 6.50 -15.51 8.21
CA ARG A 184 7.35 -16.40 9.03
C ARG A 184 8.78 -16.53 8.47
N THR A 185 9.44 -15.40 8.24
CA THR A 185 10.85 -15.37 7.80
C THR A 185 11.78 -15.09 8.98
N LEU A 186 13.05 -15.49 8.85
CA LEU A 186 14.03 -15.43 9.94
C LEU A 186 14.14 -14.02 10.55
N LYS A 187 14.05 -12.97 9.73
CA LYS A 187 14.13 -11.58 10.20
C LYS A 187 12.92 -11.12 11.03
N PHE A 188 11.71 -11.60 10.75
CA PHE A 188 10.54 -11.29 11.58
C PHE A 188 10.59 -12.06 12.89
N LEU A 189 10.99 -13.33 12.87
CA LEU A 189 11.21 -14.11 14.09
C LEU A 189 12.28 -13.46 14.98
N ALA A 190 13.37 -13.00 14.36
CA ALA A 190 14.44 -12.30 15.04
C ALA A 190 14.00 -10.96 15.65
N ALA A 191 13.23 -10.18 14.89
CA ALA A 191 12.65 -8.93 15.36
C ALA A 191 11.63 -9.13 16.49
N LEU A 192 10.91 -10.27 16.51
CA LEU A 192 9.96 -10.65 17.57
C LEU A 192 10.62 -11.16 18.85
N GLY A 193 11.93 -11.43 18.84
CA GLY A 193 12.63 -11.99 19.99
C GLY A 193 12.27 -13.46 20.27
N ASP A 194 11.63 -14.16 19.33
CA ASP A 194 11.22 -15.56 19.49
C ASP A 194 12.42 -16.49 19.23
N ILE A 195 13.20 -16.73 20.29
CA ILE A 195 14.43 -17.52 20.21
C ILE A 195 14.18 -18.96 19.75
N ASP A 196 13.07 -19.56 20.19
CA ASP A 196 12.75 -20.94 19.87
C ASP A 196 12.37 -21.07 18.39
N ALA A 197 11.55 -20.14 17.87
CA ALA A 197 11.23 -20.09 16.46
C ALA A 197 12.46 -19.80 15.59
N VAL A 198 13.38 -18.93 16.04
CA VAL A 198 14.65 -18.67 15.34
C VAL A 198 15.50 -19.94 15.27
N ARG A 199 15.67 -20.66 16.39
CA ARG A 199 16.42 -21.92 16.41
C ARG A 199 15.80 -22.97 15.49
N ALA A 200 14.47 -23.13 15.54
CA ALA A 200 13.74 -24.02 14.64
C ALA A 200 13.96 -23.65 13.17
N ALA A 201 13.80 -22.37 12.82
CA ALA A 201 13.99 -21.89 11.45
C ALA A 201 15.41 -22.08 10.92
N LEU A 202 16.44 -21.94 11.78
CA LEU A 202 17.84 -22.21 11.44
C LEU A 202 18.14 -23.70 11.26
N ALA A 203 17.43 -24.58 11.96
CA ALA A 203 17.59 -26.02 11.85
C ALA A 203 16.89 -26.60 10.59
N GLU A 204 15.71 -26.06 10.24
CA GLU A 204 14.89 -26.57 9.14
C GLU A 204 15.43 -26.23 7.74
N ARG A 205 16.13 -25.10 7.60
CA ARG A 205 16.54 -24.57 6.29
C ARG A 205 17.97 -24.05 6.32
N ARG A 206 18.69 -24.25 5.21
CA ARG A 206 19.94 -23.51 4.97
C ARG A 206 19.59 -22.07 4.60
N HIS A 207 20.19 -21.13 5.33
CA HIS A 207 20.13 -19.70 5.06
C HIS A 207 21.51 -19.25 4.60
N ASP A 208 21.55 -18.33 3.65
CA ASP A 208 22.79 -17.69 3.24
C ASP A 208 23.26 -16.65 4.28
N LEU A 209 24.50 -16.20 4.14
CA LEU A 209 25.10 -15.23 5.06
C LEU A 209 24.28 -13.93 5.13
N ALA A 210 23.75 -13.47 4.00
CA ALA A 210 22.96 -12.24 3.92
C ALA A 210 21.65 -12.32 4.72
N THR A 211 20.93 -13.45 4.63
CA THR A 211 19.67 -13.68 5.36
C THR A 211 19.90 -13.74 6.86
N VAL A 212 20.95 -14.46 7.30
CA VAL A 212 21.29 -14.54 8.72
C VAL A 212 21.76 -13.17 9.24
N ASN A 213 22.51 -12.42 8.43
CA ASN A 213 22.97 -11.07 8.80
C ASN A 213 21.80 -10.09 8.91
N GLU A 214 20.84 -10.11 7.99
CA GLU A 214 19.64 -9.28 8.09
C GLU A 214 18.87 -9.58 9.39
N ALA A 215 18.68 -10.87 9.71
CA ALA A 215 18.03 -11.28 10.95
C ALA A 215 18.82 -10.83 12.19
N PHE A 216 20.15 -10.95 12.19
CA PHE A 216 21.02 -10.48 13.28
C PHE A 216 20.84 -8.97 13.51
N VAL A 217 20.88 -8.17 12.44
CA VAL A 217 20.64 -6.73 12.51
C VAL A 217 19.27 -6.41 13.11
N ARG A 218 18.22 -7.17 12.74
CA ARG A 218 16.89 -6.98 13.33
C ARG A 218 16.86 -7.31 14.82
N ALA A 219 17.41 -8.45 15.23
CA ALA A 219 17.49 -8.82 16.65
C ALA A 219 18.19 -7.73 17.48
N CYS A 220 19.33 -7.22 17.00
CA CYS A 220 20.04 -6.12 17.66
C CYS A 220 19.20 -4.83 17.67
N SER A 221 18.54 -4.50 16.56
CA SER A 221 17.72 -3.27 16.48
C SER A 221 16.56 -3.26 17.49
N PHE A 222 15.96 -4.42 17.77
CA PHE A 222 14.91 -4.60 18.78
C PHE A 222 15.46 -5.00 20.17
N LYS A 223 16.79 -4.99 20.35
CA LYS A 223 17.49 -5.28 21.62
C LYS A 223 17.24 -6.69 22.16
N HIS A 224 17.09 -7.68 21.29
CA HIS A 224 16.97 -9.09 21.66
C HIS A 224 18.34 -9.77 21.71
N GLU A 225 19.06 -9.61 22.83
CA GLU A 225 20.44 -10.08 22.98
C GLU A 225 20.60 -11.58 22.76
N ASP A 226 19.74 -12.40 23.36
CA ASP A 226 19.87 -13.86 23.25
C ASP A 226 19.62 -14.35 21.81
N VAL A 227 18.71 -13.70 21.09
CA VAL A 227 18.44 -14.00 19.68
C VAL A 227 19.61 -13.53 18.80
N ALA A 228 20.13 -12.34 19.05
CA ALA A 228 21.31 -11.82 18.37
C ALA A 228 22.52 -12.74 18.58
N PHE A 229 22.68 -13.30 19.79
CA PHE A 229 23.73 -14.27 20.08
C PHE A 229 23.61 -15.53 19.21
N VAL A 230 22.42 -16.14 19.14
CA VAL A 230 22.19 -17.32 18.30
C VAL A 230 22.49 -17.04 16.82
N LEU A 231 22.09 -15.86 16.33
CA LEU A 231 22.34 -15.47 14.94
C LEU A 231 23.82 -15.17 14.69
N LEU A 232 24.53 -14.59 15.66
CA LEU A 232 25.97 -14.36 15.59
C LEU A 232 26.76 -15.68 15.53
N GLU A 233 26.42 -16.66 16.38
CA GLU A 233 26.99 -18.01 16.30
C GLU A 233 26.82 -18.60 14.90
N ARG A 234 25.64 -18.37 14.30
CA ARG A 234 25.35 -18.86 12.96
C ARG A 234 26.15 -18.12 11.89
N LEU A 235 26.36 -16.80 12.02
CA LEU A 235 27.21 -16.02 11.13
C LEU A 235 28.66 -16.51 11.18
N ILE A 236 29.20 -16.71 12.37
CA ILE A 236 30.57 -17.23 12.57
C ILE A 236 30.73 -18.63 11.96
N ALA A 237 29.71 -19.48 12.08
CA ALA A 237 29.73 -20.80 11.45
C ALA A 237 29.69 -20.75 9.91
N LEU A 238 29.16 -19.67 9.33
CA LEU A 238 29.12 -19.44 7.87
C LEU A 238 30.38 -18.71 7.37
N ASP A 239 31.00 -17.88 8.21
CA ASP A 239 32.22 -17.13 7.96
C ASP A 239 33.17 -17.19 9.18
N PRO A 240 34.05 -18.21 9.24
CA PRO A 240 34.97 -18.38 10.36
C PRO A 240 36.03 -17.27 10.50
N GLU A 241 36.39 -16.58 9.41
CA GLU A 241 37.35 -15.47 9.48
C GLU A 241 36.73 -14.27 10.18
N PHE A 242 35.45 -13.97 9.91
CA PHE A 242 34.69 -12.98 10.69
C PHE A 242 34.65 -13.33 12.18
N GLY A 243 34.50 -14.62 12.52
CA GLY A 243 34.50 -15.07 13.91
C GLY A 243 35.77 -14.78 14.68
N LYS A 244 36.95 -14.94 14.06
CA LYS A 244 38.23 -14.60 14.70
C LYS A 244 38.27 -13.14 15.15
N HIS A 245 37.82 -12.23 14.28
CA HIS A 245 37.77 -10.80 14.60
C HIS A 245 36.81 -10.47 15.75
N VAL A 246 35.65 -11.13 15.81
CA VAL A 246 34.67 -10.93 16.88
C VAL A 246 35.18 -11.49 18.22
N ASP A 247 35.87 -12.64 18.20
CA ASP A 247 36.32 -13.35 19.39
C ASP A 247 37.58 -12.74 20.03
N GLU A 248 38.49 -12.17 19.24
CA GLU A 248 39.77 -11.63 19.73
C GLU A 248 39.59 -10.34 20.57
N ASN A 249 38.74 -9.40 20.13
CA ASN A 249 38.39 -8.17 20.86
C ASN A 249 37.25 -7.46 20.10
N PRO A 250 36.02 -7.34 20.63
CA PRO A 250 35.65 -7.21 22.05
C PRO A 250 35.05 -8.47 22.71
N GLY A 251 34.91 -9.59 21.98
CA GLY A 251 34.18 -10.78 22.41
C GLY A 251 32.70 -10.74 22.03
N ARG A 252 32.09 -11.90 21.75
CA ARG A 252 30.74 -12.02 21.12
C ARG A 252 29.64 -11.18 21.79
N ARG A 253 29.51 -11.23 23.12
CA ARG A 253 28.49 -10.44 23.84
C ARG A 253 28.78 -8.94 23.79
N ALA A 254 30.04 -8.54 23.95
CA ALA A 254 30.41 -7.13 23.86
C ALA A 254 30.23 -6.59 22.42
N PHE A 255 30.47 -7.42 21.40
CA PHE A 255 30.18 -7.08 20.00
C PHE A 255 28.68 -6.82 19.79
N ILE A 256 27.81 -7.68 20.33
CA ILE A 256 26.35 -7.48 20.29
C ILE A 256 25.96 -6.19 21.02
N GLY A 257 26.45 -5.99 22.24
CA GLY A 257 26.19 -4.77 23.02
C GLY A 257 26.58 -3.50 22.26
N TYR A 258 27.78 -3.49 21.69
CA TYR A 258 28.26 -2.40 20.85
C TYR A 258 27.32 -2.13 19.65
N PHE A 259 26.88 -3.18 18.96
CA PHE A 259 25.99 -3.06 17.80
C PHE A 259 24.59 -2.54 18.17
N MET A 260 24.08 -2.92 19.35
CA MET A 260 22.81 -2.40 19.87
C MET A 260 22.89 -0.91 20.24
N GLU A 261 24.04 -0.46 20.72
CA GLU A 261 24.30 0.93 21.10
C GLU A 261 24.60 1.83 19.89
N HIS A 262 25.40 1.34 18.94
CA HIS A 262 26.00 2.13 17.85
C HIS A 262 25.42 1.79 16.48
N ARG A 263 24.08 1.79 16.38
CA ARG A 263 23.33 1.44 15.15
C ARG A 263 24.10 1.83 13.87
N PRO A 264 24.41 0.89 12.96
CA PRO A 264 24.83 1.26 11.62
C PRO A 264 23.70 2.07 10.99
N SER A 265 23.98 3.31 10.62
CA SER A 265 23.06 4.21 9.92
C SER A 265 22.83 3.73 8.48
N TYR A 266 22.36 2.50 8.30
CA TYR A 266 21.90 2.04 6.99
C TYR A 266 20.38 2.16 6.93
N ALA A 267 19.95 3.00 5.98
CA ALA A 267 18.60 3.21 5.48
C ALA A 267 17.62 4.00 6.38
N ILE A 268 17.94 5.27 6.61
CA ILE A 268 16.94 6.35 6.53
C ILE A 268 17.33 7.17 5.29
N GLU A 269 17.24 6.58 4.11
CA GLU A 269 17.20 7.35 2.86
C GLU A 269 15.76 7.34 2.36
N ALA A 270 15.34 8.52 1.92
CA ALA A 270 13.98 9.02 1.72
C ALA A 270 13.05 8.14 0.87
#